data_AF-A0ABC9ZJ61-F1
#
_entry.id   AF-A0ABC9ZJ61-F1
#
_cell.length_a   1.000
_cell.length_b   1.000
_cell.length_c   1.000
_cell.angle_alpha   90.00
_cell.angle_beta   90.00
_cell.angle_gamma   90.00
#
_symmetry.space_group_name_H-M   'P 1'
#
loop_
_entity.id
_entity.type
_entity.pdbx_description
1 polymer ?
#
loop_
_entity_poly.entity_id
_entity_poly.type
_entity_poly.pdbx_seq_one_letter_code
_entity_poly.pdbx_strand_id
1 'polypeptide(L)'
;MEKILPYSRNQVKQDTYYNCGPASSQNVILAATGKTIPESALAAGLGTTVNGTDYIGQFPRVLNAHIPGAAYKHRDVGTYPNAALKDVMWREMTGSINAGHGVIINIVAPPSNYPRAVAPSTESPRYGGGVVYHYIAALGYSDQGGRKLWIADSGFAPYGYWVSFDQICTLIVPKGYAYSTAGAKHPPAPVEHKPQAAGHILGIDISSWQNGMPLSRAKREGMEFVIVRTTDGTYRDTCYRSHILDAEQHGLLTMAYHYLRNPNEGSSIAQQVNTALDVMGDLKRPIWLDCETPAGLHVNHIREAKRLFEAAGVRVIGAYSYVPYWEGKIAPGEPATHEFGAFWVAAYGSNPDGSPSQVYAARGGDNAAQWNYPLGNQKPVLWQYGSKAEVAGFADVDVNAFRGTREDLQALITGKPTLKKEELELSNIDQKRIKLTLDQLAGPGTNSKGEPTFNGWSFDSVLAAAKKKQAANSGLTMVEMLVLNIDAQGKRADATDEALRALNESFTELIKAVGILNQTVEALADNKDPISPEVQ
;
A
#
# COMPACT_ATOMS: atom_id res chain seq x y z
N MET A 1 -6.27 6.99 -1.55
CA MET A 1 -5.87 7.40 -2.92
C MET A 1 -4.89 8.55 -2.79
N GLU A 2 -3.87 8.67 -3.65
CA GLU A 2 -2.93 9.80 -3.65
C GLU A 2 -2.76 10.33 -5.08
N LYS A 3 -2.84 11.65 -5.26
CA LYS A 3 -2.67 12.31 -6.56
C LYS A 3 -1.95 13.63 -6.37
N ILE A 4 -0.96 13.92 -7.21
CA ILE A 4 -0.32 15.22 -7.33
C ILE A 4 -0.31 15.58 -8.83
N LEU A 5 -0.74 16.79 -9.17
CA LEU A 5 -0.66 17.31 -10.52
C LEU A 5 0.80 17.56 -10.91
N PRO A 6 1.21 17.30 -12.15
CA PRO A 6 2.56 17.61 -12.60
C PRO A 6 2.75 19.13 -12.67
N TYR A 7 3.77 19.66 -11.98
CA TYR A 7 4.17 21.06 -12.06
C TYR A 7 5.65 21.22 -11.71
N SER A 8 6.28 22.29 -12.20
CA SER A 8 7.69 22.57 -11.93
C SER A 8 7.88 23.13 -10.51
N ARG A 9 8.66 22.43 -9.69
CA ARG A 9 9.06 22.87 -8.34
C ARG A 9 10.00 24.09 -8.35
N ASN A 10 10.60 24.42 -9.50
CA ASN A 10 11.54 25.53 -9.65
C ASN A 10 10.84 26.89 -9.82
N GLN A 11 9.52 26.91 -10.01
CA GLN A 11 8.73 28.12 -10.32
C GLN A 11 7.62 28.37 -9.29
N VAL A 12 7.78 27.88 -8.06
CA VAL A 12 6.72 27.98 -7.04
C VAL A 12 6.73 29.32 -6.32
N LYS A 13 7.92 29.90 -6.12
CA LYS A 13 8.12 31.08 -5.29
C LYS A 13 7.53 32.33 -5.93
N GLN A 14 6.82 33.12 -5.14
CA GLN A 14 6.26 34.40 -5.57
C GLN A 14 7.34 35.45 -5.89
N ASP A 15 7.11 36.27 -6.92
CA ASP A 15 8.02 37.34 -7.34
C ASP A 15 8.09 38.49 -6.31
N THR A 16 6.97 38.77 -5.64
CA THR A 16 6.85 39.81 -4.60
C THR A 16 6.13 39.27 -3.37
N TYR A 17 6.34 39.89 -2.20
CA TYR A 17 5.78 39.39 -0.93
C TYR A 17 4.23 39.37 -0.88
N TYR A 18 3.55 40.14 -1.75
CA TYR A 18 2.09 40.28 -1.80
C TYR A 18 1.43 39.49 -2.94
N ASN A 19 2.21 38.76 -3.75
CA ASN A 19 1.73 38.05 -4.94
C ASN A 19 1.27 36.61 -4.69
N CYS A 20 0.95 36.23 -3.45
CA CYS A 20 0.59 34.85 -3.13
C CYS A 20 -0.59 34.32 -3.95
N GLY A 21 -1.59 35.17 -4.26
CA GLY A 21 -2.70 34.87 -5.16
C GLY A 21 -2.27 34.67 -6.62
N PRO A 22 -1.61 35.65 -7.26
CA PRO A 22 -1.02 35.52 -8.60
C PRO A 22 -0.10 34.31 -8.75
N ALA A 23 0.84 34.10 -7.82
CA ALA A 23 1.79 32.98 -7.84
C ALA A 23 1.08 31.63 -7.69
N SER A 24 0.08 31.52 -6.81
CA SER A 24 -0.74 30.30 -6.70
C SER A 24 -1.51 30.03 -7.99
N SER A 25 -2.04 31.08 -8.64
CA SER A 25 -2.73 30.97 -9.94
C SER A 25 -1.77 30.54 -11.05
N GLN A 26 -0.55 31.07 -11.07
CA GLN A 26 0.50 30.67 -12.00
C GLN A 26 0.81 29.18 -11.86
N ASN A 27 0.99 28.69 -10.63
CA ASN A 27 1.22 27.27 -10.36
C ASN A 27 0.06 26.38 -10.85
N VAL A 28 -1.19 26.79 -10.61
CA VAL A 28 -2.38 26.06 -11.09
C VAL A 28 -2.49 26.06 -12.61
N ILE A 29 -2.23 27.20 -13.28
CA ILE A 29 -2.25 27.31 -14.74
C ILE A 29 -1.12 26.50 -15.37
N LEU A 30 0.08 26.58 -14.79
CA LEU A 30 1.23 25.79 -15.23
C LEU A 30 0.93 24.30 -15.13
N ALA A 31 0.36 23.84 -14.01
CA ALA A 31 -0.01 22.45 -13.83
C ALA A 31 -1.07 21.97 -14.85
N ALA A 32 -2.04 22.83 -15.18
CA ALA A 32 -3.15 22.48 -16.06
C ALA A 32 -2.84 22.61 -17.57
N THR A 33 -1.85 23.42 -17.95
CA THR A 33 -1.62 23.80 -19.35
C THR A 33 -0.19 23.66 -19.83
N GLY A 34 0.78 23.48 -18.92
CA GLY A 34 2.21 23.55 -19.20
C GLY A 34 2.71 24.96 -19.54
N LYS A 35 1.86 25.99 -19.47
CA LYS A 35 2.22 27.37 -19.81
C LYS A 35 2.37 28.22 -18.56
N THR A 36 3.45 28.99 -18.50
CA THR A 36 3.67 29.99 -17.46
C THR A 36 3.07 31.32 -17.89
N ILE A 37 2.24 31.91 -17.03
CA ILE A 37 1.73 33.28 -17.20
C ILE A 37 2.43 34.17 -16.18
N PRO A 38 3.00 35.33 -16.56
CA PRO A 38 3.67 36.22 -15.62
C PRO A 38 2.75 36.63 -14.46
N GLU A 39 3.29 36.68 -13.24
CA GLU A 39 2.51 37.08 -12.05
C GLU A 39 1.94 38.49 -12.18
N SER A 40 2.62 39.40 -12.88
CA SER A 40 2.12 40.75 -13.13
C SER A 40 0.82 40.77 -13.95
N ALA A 41 0.68 39.88 -14.92
CA ALA A 41 -0.54 39.75 -15.71
C ALA A 41 -1.68 39.13 -14.89
N LEU A 42 -1.36 38.13 -14.05
CA LEU A 42 -2.32 37.52 -13.14
C LEU A 42 -2.74 38.48 -12.02
N ALA A 43 -1.83 39.31 -11.52
CA ALA A 43 -2.09 40.37 -10.54
C ALA A 43 -3.06 41.41 -11.09
N ALA A 44 -2.83 41.90 -12.32
CA ALA A 44 -3.77 42.79 -12.99
C ALA A 44 -5.14 42.14 -13.19
N GLY A 45 -5.16 40.85 -13.57
CA GLY A 45 -6.38 40.08 -13.71
C GLY A 45 -7.13 39.89 -12.39
N LEU A 46 -6.44 39.64 -11.29
CA LEU A 46 -7.01 39.42 -9.96
C LEU A 46 -7.32 40.72 -9.21
N GLY A 47 -6.84 41.88 -9.68
CA GLY A 47 -6.90 43.13 -8.94
C GLY A 47 -5.97 43.14 -7.71
N THR A 48 -4.88 42.37 -7.76
CA THR A 48 -3.90 42.29 -6.68
C THR A 48 -3.17 43.62 -6.52
N THR A 49 -3.12 44.12 -5.29
CA THR A 49 -2.36 45.32 -4.92
C THR A 49 -1.22 44.97 -3.95
N VAL A 50 -0.50 45.96 -3.43
CA VAL A 50 0.48 45.76 -2.34
C VAL A 50 -0.14 45.20 -1.06
N ASN A 51 -1.48 45.28 -0.92
CA ASN A 51 -2.24 44.68 0.17
C ASN A 51 -2.63 43.21 -0.11
N GLY A 52 -2.24 42.66 -1.27
CA GLY A 52 -2.58 41.31 -1.71
C GLY A 52 -3.83 41.27 -2.60
N THR A 53 -4.41 40.07 -2.72
CA THR A 53 -5.67 39.83 -3.43
C THR A 53 -6.81 39.75 -2.41
N ASP A 54 -7.91 40.46 -2.65
CA ASP A 54 -8.90 40.70 -1.59
C ASP A 54 -9.83 39.51 -1.34
N TYR A 55 -10.24 38.81 -2.42
CA TYR A 55 -11.34 37.87 -2.34
C TYR A 55 -11.16 36.62 -3.21
N ILE A 56 -11.57 35.47 -2.69
CA ILE A 56 -11.45 34.20 -3.41
C ILE A 56 -12.33 34.14 -4.68
N GLY A 57 -13.44 34.88 -4.72
CA GLY A 57 -14.29 34.94 -5.91
C GLY A 57 -13.70 35.68 -7.11
N GLN A 58 -12.53 36.32 -6.98
CA GLN A 58 -11.80 36.91 -8.11
C GLN A 58 -11.11 35.85 -8.98
N PHE A 59 -10.75 34.71 -8.40
CA PHE A 59 -9.95 33.66 -9.05
C PHE A 59 -10.67 32.93 -10.20
N PRO A 60 -11.95 32.54 -10.08
CA PRO A 60 -12.64 31.82 -11.15
C PRO A 60 -12.56 32.50 -12.52
N ARG A 61 -12.77 33.81 -12.60
CA ARG A 61 -12.71 34.55 -13.87
C ARG A 61 -11.32 34.46 -14.51
N VAL A 62 -10.28 34.66 -13.70
CA VAL A 62 -8.88 34.65 -14.17
C VAL A 62 -8.45 33.24 -14.58
N LEU A 63 -8.71 32.23 -13.74
CA LEU A 63 -8.37 30.85 -14.04
C LEU A 63 -9.11 30.33 -15.28
N ASN A 64 -10.39 30.65 -15.44
CA ASN A 64 -11.17 30.24 -16.63
C ASN A 64 -10.72 30.93 -17.92
N ALA A 65 -10.17 32.15 -17.84
CA ALA A 65 -9.61 32.82 -19.01
C ALA A 65 -8.31 32.16 -19.51
N HIS A 66 -7.54 31.54 -18.61
CA HIS A 66 -6.26 30.91 -18.93
C HIS A 66 -6.32 29.38 -19.08
N ILE A 67 -7.38 28.74 -18.57
CA ILE A 67 -7.58 27.30 -18.62
C ILE A 67 -8.95 27.01 -19.27
N PRO A 68 -9.04 27.00 -20.61
CA PRO A 68 -10.29 26.75 -21.31
C PRO A 68 -10.95 25.43 -20.87
N GLY A 69 -12.25 25.50 -20.58
CA GLY A 69 -13.03 24.34 -20.12
C GLY A 69 -12.89 24.00 -18.63
N ALA A 70 -12.07 24.71 -17.85
CA ALA A 70 -11.86 24.40 -16.44
C ALA A 70 -13.05 24.73 -15.52
N ALA A 71 -13.99 25.57 -15.95
CA ALA A 71 -15.23 25.86 -15.22
C ALA A 71 -15.03 26.09 -13.70
N TYR A 72 -14.03 26.88 -13.32
CA TYR A 72 -13.77 27.24 -11.93
C TYR A 72 -14.96 27.96 -11.31
N LYS A 73 -15.23 27.61 -10.05
CA LYS A 73 -16.13 28.29 -9.12
C LYS A 73 -15.38 28.58 -7.82
N HIS A 74 -16.02 29.28 -6.89
CA HIS A 74 -15.51 29.44 -5.53
C HIS A 74 -16.54 29.00 -4.51
N ARG A 75 -16.07 28.71 -3.30
CA ARG A 75 -16.89 28.50 -2.11
C ARG A 75 -16.35 29.36 -0.98
N ASP A 76 -17.25 30.13 -0.37
CA ASP A 76 -17.03 30.72 0.94
C ASP A 76 -17.33 29.72 2.04
N VAL A 77 -16.45 29.64 3.03
CA VAL A 77 -16.58 28.73 4.17
C VAL A 77 -17.19 29.45 5.36
N GLY A 78 -16.77 30.69 5.63
CA GLY A 78 -17.34 31.60 6.64
C GLY A 78 -17.13 31.20 8.11
N THR A 79 -17.38 29.95 8.48
CA THR A 79 -17.27 29.41 9.85
C THR A 79 -16.56 28.05 9.84
N TYR A 80 -16.16 27.55 11.02
CA TYR A 80 -15.50 26.25 11.13
C TYR A 80 -16.35 25.12 10.53
N PRO A 81 -15.83 24.36 9.55
CA PRO A 81 -16.58 23.29 8.91
C PRO A 81 -16.98 22.17 9.88
N ASN A 82 -18.28 21.86 9.93
CA ASN A 82 -18.77 20.62 10.51
C ASN A 82 -18.47 19.42 9.58
N ALA A 83 -18.74 18.20 10.03
CA ALA A 83 -18.44 16.98 9.27
C ALA A 83 -19.00 16.99 7.84
N ALA A 84 -20.26 17.42 7.67
CA ALA A 84 -20.90 17.48 6.36
C ALA A 84 -20.22 18.47 5.41
N LEU A 85 -19.86 19.67 5.92
CA LEU A 85 -19.14 20.66 5.11
C LEU A 85 -17.72 20.18 4.78
N LYS A 86 -17.03 19.50 5.72
CA LYS A 86 -15.73 18.88 5.45
C LYS A 86 -15.81 17.87 4.31
N ASP A 87 -16.86 17.04 4.25
CA ASP A 87 -17.03 16.08 3.15
C ASP A 87 -17.32 16.76 1.80
N VAL A 88 -18.13 17.82 1.79
CA VAL A 88 -18.35 18.63 0.58
C VAL A 88 -17.04 19.25 0.09
N MET A 89 -16.29 19.87 1.00
CA MET A 89 -15.01 20.49 0.70
C MET A 89 -14.01 19.49 0.16
N TRP A 90 -13.87 18.33 0.81
CA TRP A 90 -12.98 17.27 0.36
C TRP A 90 -13.35 16.81 -1.06
N ARG A 91 -14.62 16.55 -1.33
CA ARG A 91 -15.09 16.13 -2.66
C ARG A 91 -14.83 17.19 -3.74
N GLU A 92 -15.04 18.46 -3.45
CA GLU A 92 -14.81 19.54 -4.41
C GLU A 92 -13.33 19.75 -4.71
N MET A 93 -12.50 19.74 -3.67
CA MET A 93 -11.06 19.91 -3.83
C MET A 93 -10.44 18.73 -4.57
N THR A 94 -10.76 17.51 -4.16
CA THR A 94 -10.29 16.29 -4.84
C THR A 94 -10.86 16.15 -6.23
N GLY A 95 -12.14 16.51 -6.46
CA GLY A 95 -12.77 16.53 -7.78
C GLY A 95 -12.07 17.49 -8.76
N SER A 96 -11.74 18.70 -8.31
CA SER A 96 -10.96 19.67 -9.08
C SER A 96 -9.58 19.10 -9.45
N ILE A 97 -8.84 18.58 -8.46
CA ILE A 97 -7.51 17.99 -8.70
C ILE A 97 -7.64 16.77 -9.64
N ASN A 98 -8.70 15.99 -9.51
CA ASN A 98 -8.98 14.87 -10.38
C ASN A 98 -9.21 15.30 -11.83
N ALA A 99 -9.84 16.45 -12.03
CA ALA A 99 -10.03 17.07 -13.34
C ALA A 99 -8.76 17.66 -13.98
N GLY A 100 -7.61 17.57 -13.31
CA GLY A 100 -6.36 18.18 -13.79
C GLY A 100 -6.22 19.64 -13.39
N HIS A 101 -6.99 20.09 -12.40
CA HIS A 101 -7.16 21.49 -12.06
C HIS A 101 -6.89 21.71 -10.56
N GLY A 102 -5.79 22.38 -10.23
CA GLY A 102 -5.43 22.67 -8.84
C GLY A 102 -6.43 23.58 -8.13
N VAL A 103 -6.42 23.59 -6.79
CA VAL A 103 -7.32 24.39 -5.96
C VAL A 103 -6.55 25.57 -5.38
N ILE A 104 -7.14 26.76 -5.42
CA ILE A 104 -6.62 27.92 -4.69
C ILE A 104 -7.33 28.01 -3.35
N ILE A 105 -6.58 28.10 -2.25
CA ILE A 105 -7.12 28.18 -0.90
C ILE A 105 -6.66 29.49 -0.25
N ASN A 106 -7.62 30.27 0.26
CA ASN A 106 -7.33 31.46 1.06
C ASN A 106 -7.34 31.09 2.55
N ILE A 107 -6.24 31.34 3.25
CA ILE A 107 -6.07 30.94 4.65
C ILE A 107 -5.74 32.12 5.56
N VAL A 108 -6.04 31.95 6.85
CA VAL A 108 -5.62 32.80 7.96
C VAL A 108 -4.90 31.93 8.98
N ALA A 109 -3.59 32.09 9.10
CA ALA A 109 -2.74 31.28 9.95
C ALA A 109 -2.19 32.13 11.12
N PRO A 110 -2.82 32.11 12.31
CA PRO A 110 -2.22 32.69 13.50
C PRO A 110 -1.00 31.89 13.95
N PRO A 111 -0.06 32.46 14.74
CA PRO A 111 1.13 31.74 15.22
C PRO A 111 0.83 30.42 15.94
N SER A 112 -0.31 30.33 16.64
CA SER A 112 -0.75 29.12 17.32
C SER A 112 -1.22 28.00 16.38
N ASN A 113 -1.47 28.32 15.11
CA ASN A 113 -2.01 27.39 14.10
C ASN A 113 -1.29 27.53 12.75
N TYR A 114 0.02 27.78 12.74
CA TYR A 114 0.79 27.68 11.50
C TYR A 114 0.69 26.26 10.91
N PRO A 115 0.65 26.12 9.57
CA PRO A 115 0.53 24.81 8.94
C PRO A 115 1.66 23.88 9.39
N ARG A 116 1.33 22.63 9.68
CA ARG A 116 2.30 21.60 10.07
C ARG A 116 2.35 20.53 9.01
N ALA A 117 3.57 20.20 8.61
CA ALA A 117 3.79 19.09 7.69
C ALA A 117 3.36 17.78 8.33
N VAL A 118 2.72 16.93 7.54
CA VAL A 118 2.42 15.54 7.88
C VAL A 118 3.17 14.61 6.93
N ALA A 119 3.46 13.39 7.39
CA ALA A 119 4.19 12.41 6.58
C ALA A 119 3.55 12.22 5.19
N PRO A 120 4.35 12.09 4.12
CA PRO A 120 5.81 11.93 4.13
C PRO A 120 6.61 13.24 4.25
N SER A 121 5.98 14.41 4.29
CA SER A 121 6.72 15.66 4.51
C SER A 121 7.24 15.73 5.95
N THR A 122 8.53 16.05 6.07
CA THR A 122 9.23 16.14 7.37
C THR A 122 9.50 17.57 7.81
N GLU A 123 9.42 18.55 6.90
CA GLU A 123 9.64 19.96 7.19
C GLU A 123 8.32 20.74 7.09
N SER A 124 7.95 21.43 8.16
CA SER A 124 6.79 22.35 8.18
C SER A 124 7.16 23.70 7.53
N PRO A 125 6.21 24.40 6.88
CA PRO A 125 6.51 25.68 6.25
C PRO A 125 6.90 26.76 7.25
N ARG A 126 7.85 27.61 6.87
CA ARG A 126 8.47 28.61 7.74
C ARG A 126 7.64 29.89 7.88
N TYR A 127 6.39 29.77 8.33
CA TYR A 127 5.52 30.90 8.62
C TYR A 127 6.08 31.71 9.82
N GLY A 128 5.88 33.02 9.80
CA GLY A 128 6.36 33.93 10.83
C GLY A 128 5.78 35.33 10.68
N GLY A 129 6.13 36.22 11.61
CA GLY A 129 5.73 37.64 11.54
C GLY A 129 4.31 37.94 12.04
N GLY A 130 3.67 37.02 12.77
CA GLY A 130 2.34 37.21 13.35
C GLY A 130 1.24 36.43 12.63
N VAL A 131 0.02 36.96 12.57
CA VAL A 131 -1.07 36.34 11.81
C VAL A 131 -0.79 36.48 10.32
N VAL A 132 -0.71 35.36 9.60
CA VAL A 132 -0.42 35.33 8.18
C VAL A 132 -1.72 35.16 7.39
N TYR A 133 -2.00 36.10 6.49
CA TYR A 133 -3.08 36.01 5.49
C TYR A 133 -2.46 35.60 4.17
N HIS A 134 -2.86 34.47 3.60
CA HIS A 134 -2.11 33.88 2.48
C HIS A 134 -3.00 33.09 1.53
N TYR A 135 -2.60 33.06 0.26
CA TYR A 135 -3.15 32.13 -0.73
C TYR A 135 -2.15 31.03 -1.01
N ILE A 136 -2.63 29.80 -0.98
CA ILE A 136 -1.84 28.61 -1.29
C ILE A 136 -2.51 27.81 -2.42
N ALA A 137 -1.70 27.11 -3.21
CA ALA A 137 -2.19 26.19 -4.24
C ALA A 137 -2.14 24.74 -3.73
N ALA A 138 -3.30 24.09 -3.60
CA ALA A 138 -3.35 22.66 -3.42
C ALA A 138 -3.31 21.98 -4.80
N LEU A 139 -2.19 21.31 -5.08
CA LEU A 139 -1.94 20.62 -6.34
C LEU A 139 -2.00 19.10 -6.20
N GLY A 140 -2.31 18.59 -5.01
CA GLY A 140 -2.51 17.18 -4.78
C GLY A 140 -3.30 16.88 -3.51
N TYR A 141 -3.70 15.62 -3.37
CA TYR A 141 -4.38 15.11 -2.19
C TYR A 141 -3.95 13.67 -1.91
N SER A 142 -4.12 13.22 -0.67
CA SER A 142 -3.95 11.83 -0.28
C SER A 142 -4.89 11.47 0.87
N ASP A 143 -5.37 10.23 0.89
CA ASP A 143 -6.09 9.65 2.04
C ASP A 143 -5.18 8.73 2.89
N GLN A 144 -3.93 8.51 2.47
CA GLN A 144 -3.01 7.62 3.17
C GLN A 144 -2.55 8.22 4.49
N GLY A 145 -2.87 7.54 5.60
CA GLY A 145 -2.61 8.07 6.94
C GLY A 145 -3.52 9.24 7.33
N GLY A 146 -4.67 9.38 6.66
CA GLY A 146 -5.63 10.48 6.85
C GLY A 146 -5.71 11.41 5.64
N ARG A 147 -6.83 12.15 5.52
CA ARG A 147 -7.04 13.14 4.46
C ARG A 147 -6.00 14.26 4.58
N LYS A 148 -5.23 14.49 3.52
CA LYS A 148 -4.18 15.52 3.44
C LYS A 148 -4.07 16.11 2.04
N LEU A 149 -3.60 17.35 1.95
CA LEU A 149 -3.39 18.07 0.69
C LEU A 149 -1.90 18.33 0.46
N TRP A 150 -1.46 18.20 -0.78
CA TRP A 150 -0.13 18.64 -1.22
C TRP A 150 -0.20 20.11 -1.61
N ILE A 151 0.50 20.94 -0.85
CA ILE A 151 0.49 22.39 -0.99
C ILE A 151 1.75 22.86 -1.71
N ALA A 152 1.57 23.51 -2.85
CA ALA A 152 2.56 24.38 -3.46
C ALA A 152 2.41 25.78 -2.86
N ASP A 153 3.23 26.05 -1.85
CA ASP A 153 3.21 27.33 -1.12
C ASP A 153 4.21 28.29 -1.74
N SER A 154 3.73 29.37 -2.34
CA SER A 154 4.60 30.34 -3.01
C SER A 154 5.32 31.29 -2.06
N GLY A 155 4.84 31.42 -0.83
CA GLY A 155 5.35 32.39 0.15
C GLY A 155 6.43 31.83 1.05
N PHE A 156 6.30 30.56 1.46
CA PHE A 156 7.09 30.01 2.56
C PHE A 156 7.80 28.69 2.17
N ALA A 157 9.11 28.62 2.43
CA ALA A 157 9.89 27.39 2.29
C ALA A 157 9.31 26.30 3.22
N PRO A 158 9.24 25.01 2.81
CA PRO A 158 9.97 24.39 1.68
C PRO A 158 9.27 24.47 0.31
N TYR A 159 8.27 25.36 0.17
CA TYR A 159 7.51 25.59 -1.06
C TYR A 159 6.76 24.36 -1.59
N GLY A 160 6.59 23.34 -0.75
CA GLY A 160 6.00 22.05 -1.09
C GLY A 160 5.90 21.18 0.15
N TYR A 161 4.70 20.92 0.62
CA TYR A 161 4.49 20.07 1.80
C TYR A 161 3.09 19.44 1.82
N TRP A 162 2.99 18.27 2.44
CA TRP A 162 1.73 17.66 2.83
C TRP A 162 1.22 18.27 4.14
N VAL A 163 -0.04 18.66 4.19
CA VAL A 163 -0.73 19.15 5.40
C VAL A 163 -2.06 18.43 5.55
N SER A 164 -2.48 18.14 6.79
CA SER A 164 -3.75 17.45 7.02
C SER A 164 -4.93 18.33 6.57
N PHE A 165 -5.95 17.67 6.00
CA PHE A 165 -7.17 18.34 5.56
C PHE A 165 -7.91 18.97 6.75
N ASP A 166 -7.88 18.32 7.92
CA ASP A 166 -8.45 18.89 9.14
C ASP A 166 -7.77 20.20 9.53
N GLN A 167 -6.44 20.31 9.40
CA GLN A 167 -5.77 21.58 9.66
C GLN A 167 -6.15 22.64 8.61
N ILE A 168 -6.29 22.28 7.32
CA ILE A 168 -6.80 23.18 6.30
C ILE A 168 -8.20 23.71 6.65
N CYS A 169 -9.09 22.86 7.16
CA CYS A 169 -10.42 23.28 7.62
C CYS A 169 -10.37 24.28 8.80
N THR A 170 -9.32 24.27 9.62
CA THR A 170 -9.12 25.30 10.66
C THR A 170 -8.52 26.60 10.11
N LEU A 171 -7.67 26.50 9.09
CA LEU A 171 -6.94 27.62 8.49
C LEU A 171 -7.78 28.43 7.51
N ILE A 172 -8.77 27.81 6.87
CA ILE A 172 -9.56 28.43 5.81
C ILE A 172 -10.63 29.40 6.34
N VAL A 173 -10.83 29.49 7.66
CA VAL A 173 -11.90 30.30 8.26
C VAL A 173 -11.43 31.76 8.45
N PRO A 174 -12.25 32.78 8.13
CA PRO A 174 -13.60 32.74 7.54
C PRO A 174 -13.61 32.83 6.00
N LYS A 175 -12.51 32.48 5.36
CA LYS A 175 -12.24 32.65 3.93
C LYS A 175 -12.90 31.52 3.11
N GLY A 176 -12.25 31.10 2.03
CA GLY A 176 -12.81 30.16 1.06
C GLY A 176 -11.75 29.63 0.08
N TYR A 177 -12.20 28.86 -0.90
CA TYR A 177 -11.35 28.27 -1.93
C TYR A 177 -11.99 28.33 -3.32
N ALA A 178 -11.16 28.30 -4.36
CA ALA A 178 -11.56 28.22 -5.76
C ALA A 178 -11.19 26.85 -6.34
N TYR A 179 -12.17 26.19 -6.95
CA TYR A 179 -12.07 24.82 -7.44
C TYR A 179 -12.75 24.68 -8.80
N SER A 180 -12.28 23.77 -9.63
CA SER A 180 -12.85 23.45 -10.93
C SER A 180 -14.09 22.57 -10.79
N THR A 181 -15.16 22.89 -11.51
CA THR A 181 -16.30 21.97 -11.74
C THR A 181 -16.26 21.32 -13.11
N ALA A 182 -15.13 21.41 -13.83
CA ALA A 182 -14.99 20.71 -15.08
C ALA A 182 -15.23 19.22 -14.84
N GLY A 183 -16.05 18.62 -15.70
CA GLY A 183 -16.01 17.17 -15.85
C GLY A 183 -14.55 16.84 -16.14
N ALA A 184 -13.98 15.95 -15.35
CA ALA A 184 -12.55 15.72 -15.40
C ALA A 184 -12.12 15.48 -16.86
N LYS A 185 -11.04 16.12 -17.31
CA LYS A 185 -10.51 15.90 -18.68
C LYS A 185 -10.19 14.42 -18.79
N HIS A 186 -11.11 13.67 -19.41
CA HIS A 186 -11.24 12.22 -19.37
C HIS A 186 -10.48 11.51 -18.23
N PRO A 187 -11.12 11.29 -17.08
CA PRO A 187 -11.03 9.98 -16.47
C PRO A 187 -11.83 9.01 -17.36
N PRO A 188 -11.51 7.71 -17.41
CA PRO A 188 -12.54 6.73 -17.73
C PRO A 188 -13.72 7.00 -16.77
N ALA A 189 -14.95 6.77 -17.25
CA ALA A 189 -16.20 7.09 -16.55
C ALA A 189 -16.16 6.76 -15.04
N PRO A 190 -16.87 7.53 -14.18
CA PRO A 190 -16.99 7.17 -12.77
C PRO A 190 -17.58 5.77 -12.65
N VAL A 191 -16.75 4.81 -12.25
CA VAL A 191 -17.26 3.65 -11.54
C VAL A 191 -17.66 4.22 -10.17
N GLU A 192 -18.94 4.18 -9.86
CA GLU A 192 -19.49 4.47 -8.54
C GLU A 192 -18.64 3.76 -7.47
N HIS A 193 -17.87 4.49 -6.65
CA HIS A 193 -17.48 3.96 -5.34
C HIS A 193 -18.63 4.17 -4.36
N LYS A 194 -19.65 3.33 -4.52
CA LYS A 194 -20.33 2.75 -3.36
C LYS A 194 -19.27 2.02 -2.52
N PRO A 195 -19.47 1.79 -1.21
CA PRO A 195 -18.55 0.96 -0.43
C PRO A 195 -18.32 -0.33 -1.21
N GLN A 196 -17.09 -0.56 -1.70
CA GLN A 196 -16.87 -1.64 -2.63
C GLN A 196 -16.87 -2.96 -1.87
N ALA A 197 -18.02 -3.61 -1.87
CA ALA A 197 -18.11 -5.04 -1.73
C ALA A 197 -18.07 -5.67 -3.14
N ALA A 198 -16.87 -5.78 -3.75
CA ALA A 198 -16.51 -6.62 -4.93
C ALA A 198 -15.08 -6.23 -5.42
N GLY A 199 -13.97 -6.93 -5.16
CA GLY A 199 -13.68 -8.31 -5.54
C GLY A 199 -12.48 -8.44 -6.51
N HIS A 200 -11.88 -7.35 -7.03
CA HIS A 200 -10.70 -7.39 -7.90
C HIS A 200 -9.74 -6.17 -7.78
N ILE A 201 -8.50 -6.33 -8.27
CA ILE A 201 -7.52 -5.25 -8.54
C ILE A 201 -6.88 -5.46 -9.92
N LEU A 202 -6.34 -4.40 -10.52
CA LEU A 202 -5.71 -4.44 -11.85
C LEU A 202 -4.19 -4.34 -11.77
N GLY A 203 -3.49 -4.85 -12.77
CA GLY A 203 -2.05 -4.78 -12.90
C GLY A 203 -1.60 -4.99 -14.34
N ILE A 204 -0.29 -4.97 -14.56
CA ILE A 204 0.34 -5.18 -15.87
C ILE A 204 1.38 -6.27 -15.78
N ASP A 205 1.72 -6.88 -16.90
CA ASP A 205 2.95 -7.65 -17.04
C ASP A 205 3.80 -7.06 -18.16
N ILE A 206 5.11 -6.97 -17.93
CA ILE A 206 6.02 -6.19 -18.76
C ILE A 206 7.38 -6.86 -18.88
N SER A 207 8.11 -6.45 -19.90
CA SER A 207 9.43 -6.96 -20.23
C SER A 207 10.32 -5.83 -20.79
N SER A 208 11.48 -6.18 -21.34
CA SER A 208 12.32 -5.25 -22.09
C SER A 208 11.61 -4.56 -23.27
N TRP A 209 10.47 -5.08 -23.73
CA TRP A 209 9.64 -4.41 -24.75
C TRP A 209 9.05 -3.08 -24.26
N GLN A 210 8.84 -2.93 -22.95
CA GLN A 210 8.35 -1.70 -22.31
C GLN A 210 9.48 -0.92 -21.61
N ASN A 211 10.71 -1.03 -22.12
CA ASN A 211 11.87 -0.33 -21.56
C ASN A 211 11.60 1.18 -21.40
N GLY A 212 11.84 1.71 -20.20
CA GLY A 212 11.63 3.11 -19.87
C GLY A 212 10.20 3.46 -19.45
N MET A 213 9.32 2.47 -19.30
CA MET A 213 7.97 2.69 -18.80
C MET A 213 7.99 3.29 -17.38
N PRO A 214 7.36 4.46 -17.15
CA PRO A 214 7.30 5.05 -15.82
C PRO A 214 6.22 4.34 -14.98
N LEU A 215 6.60 3.41 -14.10
CA LEU A 215 5.66 2.67 -13.26
C LEU A 215 4.97 3.55 -12.21
N SER A 216 5.57 4.70 -11.90
CA SER A 216 4.88 5.77 -11.20
C SER A 216 3.59 6.22 -11.91
N ARG A 217 3.58 6.24 -13.24
CA ARG A 217 2.41 6.59 -14.05
C ARG A 217 1.44 5.42 -14.13
N ALA A 218 1.92 4.20 -14.32
CA ALA A 218 1.08 2.99 -14.27
C ALA A 218 0.30 2.91 -12.94
N LYS A 219 0.96 3.19 -11.80
CA LYS A 219 0.30 3.29 -10.49
C LYS A 219 -0.79 4.36 -10.46
N ARG A 220 -0.50 5.56 -10.99
CA ARG A 220 -1.49 6.66 -11.08
C ARG A 220 -2.67 6.32 -11.98
N GLU A 221 -2.49 5.44 -12.96
CA GLU A 221 -3.52 4.94 -13.85
C GLU A 221 -4.32 3.75 -13.26
N GLY A 222 -4.03 3.37 -12.01
CA GLY A 222 -4.81 2.40 -11.25
C GLY A 222 -4.22 0.99 -11.19
N MET A 223 -2.98 0.80 -11.65
CA MET A 223 -2.30 -0.49 -11.54
C MET A 223 -1.80 -0.71 -10.11
N GLU A 224 -2.17 -1.84 -9.52
CA GLU A 224 -1.83 -2.22 -8.15
C GLU A 224 -0.64 -3.18 -8.08
N PHE A 225 -0.39 -3.94 -9.14
CA PHE A 225 0.71 -4.90 -9.23
C PHE A 225 1.35 -4.91 -10.61
N VAL A 226 2.58 -5.41 -10.67
CA VAL A 226 3.32 -5.65 -11.90
C VAL A 226 4.02 -7.02 -11.86
N ILE A 227 3.98 -7.74 -12.98
CA ILE A 227 4.70 -9.00 -13.18
C ILE A 227 5.81 -8.73 -14.22
N VAL A 228 7.08 -8.89 -13.84
CA VAL A 228 8.21 -8.49 -14.70
C VAL A 228 8.92 -9.73 -15.23
N ARG A 229 9.17 -9.76 -16.54
CA ARG A 229 9.94 -10.85 -17.16
C ARG A 229 11.35 -10.90 -16.63
N THR A 230 11.80 -12.08 -16.26
CA THR A 230 13.21 -12.35 -15.98
C THR A 230 13.93 -12.79 -17.24
N THR A 231 13.36 -13.75 -17.94
CA THR A 231 14.00 -14.45 -19.05
C THR A 231 12.98 -15.04 -20.00
N ASP A 232 13.42 -15.24 -21.25
CA ASP A 232 12.81 -16.13 -22.24
C ASP A 232 13.79 -17.26 -22.56
N GLY A 233 13.55 -18.43 -21.97
CA GLY A 233 14.55 -19.49 -21.89
C GLY A 233 15.84 -18.96 -21.24
N THR A 234 16.92 -18.85 -22.02
CA THR A 234 18.19 -18.25 -21.58
C THR A 234 18.41 -16.83 -22.09
N TYR A 235 17.46 -16.24 -22.82
CA TYR A 235 17.50 -14.83 -23.18
C TYR A 235 17.20 -13.99 -21.94
N ARG A 236 18.13 -13.10 -21.57
CA ARG A 236 18.05 -12.27 -20.36
C ARG A 236 17.23 -11.01 -20.61
N ASP A 237 16.24 -10.76 -19.76
CA ASP A 237 15.53 -9.48 -19.79
C ASP A 237 16.38 -8.40 -19.10
N THR A 238 16.82 -7.41 -19.87
CA THR A 238 17.72 -6.35 -19.40
C THR A 238 17.02 -5.31 -18.52
N CYS A 239 15.69 -5.30 -18.49
CA CYS A 239 14.88 -4.30 -17.78
C CYS A 239 14.33 -4.80 -16.45
N TYR A 240 14.56 -6.08 -16.08
CA TYR A 240 14.02 -6.67 -14.86
C TYR A 240 14.32 -5.82 -13.61
N ARG A 241 15.60 -5.50 -13.38
CA ARG A 241 16.02 -4.73 -12.21
C ARG A 241 15.39 -3.35 -12.17
N SER A 242 15.42 -2.60 -13.27
CA SER A 242 14.87 -1.25 -13.31
C SER A 242 13.36 -1.22 -13.09
N HIS A 243 12.63 -2.18 -13.68
CA HIS A 243 11.18 -2.27 -13.49
C HIS A 243 10.81 -2.67 -12.05
N ILE A 244 11.49 -3.66 -11.45
CA ILE A 244 11.22 -4.05 -10.06
C ILE A 244 11.46 -2.88 -9.10
N LEU A 245 12.58 -2.16 -9.24
CA LEU A 245 12.91 -1.04 -8.36
C LEU A 245 11.94 0.14 -8.53
N ASP A 246 11.60 0.52 -9.76
CA ASP A 246 10.62 1.60 -10.00
C ASP A 246 9.22 1.21 -9.51
N ALA A 247 8.83 -0.05 -9.66
CA ALA A 247 7.55 -0.55 -9.18
C ALA A 247 7.43 -0.44 -7.65
N GLU A 248 8.45 -0.90 -6.93
CA GLU A 248 8.45 -0.91 -5.46
C GLU A 248 8.56 0.49 -4.89
N GLN A 249 9.35 1.36 -5.51
CA GLN A 249 9.43 2.77 -5.15
C GLN A 249 8.05 3.44 -5.18
N HIS A 250 7.17 3.00 -6.06
CA HIS A 250 5.81 3.54 -6.22
C HIS A 250 4.72 2.66 -5.61
N GLY A 251 5.11 1.65 -4.83
CA GLY A 251 4.20 0.81 -4.05
C GLY A 251 3.31 -0.11 -4.90
N LEU A 252 3.78 -0.58 -6.05
CA LEU A 252 3.15 -1.73 -6.72
C LEU A 252 3.58 -3.04 -6.04
N LEU A 253 2.70 -4.05 -6.03
CA LEU A 253 3.10 -5.41 -5.70
C LEU A 253 3.92 -5.98 -6.86
N THR A 254 5.07 -6.56 -6.58
CA THR A 254 5.98 -7.08 -7.59
C THR A 254 6.00 -8.60 -7.60
N MET A 255 5.94 -9.15 -8.81
CA MET A 255 6.13 -10.57 -9.11
C MET A 255 7.07 -10.69 -10.32
N ALA A 256 7.63 -11.87 -10.51
CA ALA A 256 8.40 -12.20 -11.70
C ALA A 256 7.64 -13.17 -12.60
N TYR A 257 8.03 -13.24 -13.88
CA TYR A 257 7.75 -14.41 -14.71
C TYR A 257 8.98 -14.91 -15.45
N HIS A 258 8.98 -16.19 -15.79
CA HIS A 258 9.98 -16.84 -16.64
C HIS A 258 9.25 -17.53 -17.79
N TYR A 259 9.53 -17.10 -19.02
CA TYR A 259 9.01 -17.75 -20.23
C TYR A 259 9.79 -19.06 -20.43
N LEU A 260 9.11 -20.15 -20.14
CA LEU A 260 9.67 -21.50 -20.08
C LEU A 260 9.73 -22.10 -21.47
N ARG A 261 10.94 -22.30 -21.99
CA ARG A 261 11.19 -22.93 -23.29
C ARG A 261 11.26 -24.44 -23.16
N ASN A 262 10.84 -25.14 -24.21
CA ASN A 262 11.06 -26.58 -24.32
C ASN A 262 12.58 -26.83 -24.44
N PRO A 263 13.15 -27.85 -23.78
CA PRO A 263 14.54 -28.21 -23.95
C PRO A 263 14.97 -28.45 -25.41
N ASN A 264 14.05 -28.87 -26.28
CA ASN A 264 14.28 -29.04 -27.71
C ASN A 264 14.52 -27.70 -28.46
N GLU A 265 14.20 -26.57 -27.85
CA GLU A 265 14.47 -25.23 -28.39
C GLU A 265 15.87 -24.71 -28.02
N GLY A 266 16.70 -25.55 -27.37
CA GLY A 266 18.14 -25.33 -27.27
C GLY A 266 18.69 -25.05 -25.88
N SER A 267 17.86 -24.99 -24.84
CA SER A 267 18.32 -24.83 -23.44
C SER A 267 17.62 -25.77 -22.48
N SER A 268 18.38 -26.49 -21.66
CA SER A 268 17.82 -27.32 -20.60
C SER A 268 17.10 -26.47 -19.55
N ILE A 269 16.12 -27.06 -18.85
CA ILE A 269 15.38 -26.37 -17.79
C ILE A 269 16.31 -25.81 -16.71
N ALA A 270 17.38 -26.54 -16.36
CA ALA A 270 18.37 -26.07 -15.41
C ALA A 270 19.13 -24.81 -15.89
N GLN A 271 19.51 -24.75 -17.17
CA GLN A 271 20.16 -23.56 -17.73
C GLN A 271 19.21 -22.36 -17.74
N GLN A 272 17.93 -22.57 -18.07
CA GLN A 272 16.91 -21.54 -18.06
C GLN A 272 16.72 -20.97 -16.64
N VAL A 273 16.51 -21.84 -15.63
CA VAL A 273 16.35 -21.44 -14.23
C VAL A 273 17.59 -20.72 -13.70
N ASN A 274 18.79 -21.24 -13.95
CA ASN A 274 20.04 -20.56 -13.54
C ASN A 274 20.16 -19.17 -14.15
N THR A 275 19.78 -19.02 -15.42
CA THR A 275 19.81 -17.70 -16.09
C THR A 275 18.78 -16.74 -15.49
N ALA A 276 17.58 -17.22 -15.16
CA ALA A 276 16.57 -16.42 -14.49
C ALA A 276 17.02 -15.97 -13.09
N LEU A 277 17.65 -16.85 -12.33
CA LEU A 277 18.24 -16.54 -11.02
C LEU A 277 19.36 -15.49 -11.11
N ASP A 278 20.20 -15.59 -12.14
CA ASP A 278 21.24 -14.58 -12.40
C ASP A 278 20.65 -13.20 -12.74
N VAL A 279 19.56 -13.16 -13.52
CA VAL A 279 18.86 -11.89 -13.84
C VAL A 279 18.23 -11.29 -12.58
N MET A 280 17.65 -12.13 -11.72
CA MET A 280 17.08 -11.67 -10.46
C MET A 280 18.14 -11.10 -9.51
N GLY A 281 19.28 -11.78 -9.37
CA GLY A 281 20.34 -11.41 -8.42
C GLY A 281 19.81 -11.29 -6.99
N ASP A 282 20.03 -10.13 -6.36
CA ASP A 282 19.52 -9.75 -5.04
C ASP A 282 18.01 -9.42 -5.03
N LEU A 283 17.38 -9.23 -6.20
CA LEU A 283 15.98 -8.87 -6.35
C LEU A 283 15.10 -10.08 -6.68
N LYS A 284 15.31 -11.22 -6.02
CA LYS A 284 14.43 -12.39 -6.18
C LYS A 284 12.99 -12.04 -5.82
N ARG A 285 12.05 -12.38 -6.70
CA ARG A 285 10.60 -12.24 -6.45
C ARG A 285 9.89 -13.57 -6.72
N PRO A 286 8.79 -13.86 -6.01
CA PRO A 286 7.95 -14.99 -6.34
C PRO A 286 7.55 -14.95 -7.81
N ILE A 287 7.59 -16.11 -8.47
CA ILE A 287 7.61 -16.23 -9.92
C ILE A 287 6.44 -17.02 -10.48
N TRP A 288 5.94 -16.59 -11.63
CA TRP A 288 5.04 -17.35 -12.51
C TRP A 288 5.84 -18.08 -13.59
N LEU A 289 5.48 -19.33 -13.85
CA LEU A 289 6.02 -20.10 -14.97
C LEU A 289 5.14 -19.86 -16.21
N ASP A 290 5.66 -19.10 -17.15
CA ASP A 290 4.96 -18.77 -18.39
C ASP A 290 5.17 -19.91 -19.40
N CYS A 291 4.07 -20.63 -19.68
CA CYS A 291 4.04 -21.87 -20.42
C CYS A 291 3.27 -21.68 -21.73
N GLU A 292 3.95 -21.19 -22.77
CA GLU A 292 3.31 -20.97 -24.08
C GLU A 292 4.26 -21.19 -25.27
N THR A 293 5.36 -21.90 -25.04
CA THR A 293 6.41 -22.07 -26.05
C THR A 293 5.96 -22.82 -27.31
N PRO A 294 6.35 -22.40 -28.54
CA PRO A 294 5.86 -23.00 -29.78
C PRO A 294 6.04 -24.53 -29.89
N ALA A 295 7.12 -25.08 -29.32
CA ALA A 295 7.42 -26.52 -29.36
C ALA A 295 6.51 -27.38 -28.45
N GLY A 296 5.62 -26.75 -27.67
CA GLY A 296 4.86 -27.41 -26.60
C GLY A 296 5.75 -27.72 -25.39
N LEU A 297 5.15 -28.16 -24.28
CA LEU A 297 5.90 -28.58 -23.09
C LEU A 297 5.50 -29.98 -22.67
N HIS A 298 6.41 -30.73 -22.07
CA HIS A 298 6.04 -31.88 -21.27
C HIS A 298 5.76 -31.41 -19.83
N VAL A 299 4.76 -31.98 -19.15
CA VAL A 299 4.41 -31.62 -17.77
C VAL A 299 5.62 -31.68 -16.81
N ASN A 300 6.55 -32.61 -17.04
CA ASN A 300 7.79 -32.73 -16.27
C ASN A 300 8.75 -31.54 -16.46
N HIS A 301 8.69 -30.79 -17.57
CA HIS A 301 9.48 -29.57 -17.72
C HIS A 301 9.03 -28.50 -16.72
N ILE A 302 7.70 -28.38 -16.52
CA ILE A 302 7.10 -27.44 -15.58
C ILE A 302 7.41 -27.85 -14.15
N ARG A 303 7.29 -29.15 -13.81
CA ARG A 303 7.68 -29.69 -12.50
C ARG A 303 9.15 -29.43 -12.18
N GLU A 304 10.03 -29.66 -13.15
CA GLU A 304 11.46 -29.46 -12.96
C GLU A 304 11.80 -27.98 -12.77
N ALA A 305 11.20 -27.08 -13.56
CA ALA A 305 11.37 -25.64 -13.39
C ALA A 305 10.92 -25.20 -12.00
N LYS A 306 9.73 -25.64 -11.57
CA LYS A 306 9.19 -25.35 -10.24
C LYS A 306 10.14 -25.80 -9.14
N ARG A 307 10.56 -27.07 -9.18
CA ARG A 307 11.48 -27.68 -8.20
C ARG A 307 12.79 -26.92 -8.10
N LEU A 308 13.38 -26.52 -9.24
CA LEU A 308 14.67 -25.82 -9.27
C LEU A 308 14.56 -24.38 -8.74
N PHE A 309 13.52 -23.64 -9.09
CA PHE A 309 13.29 -22.31 -8.50
C PHE A 309 13.09 -22.39 -6.99
N GLU A 310 12.29 -23.34 -6.52
CA GLU A 310 12.01 -23.49 -5.08
C GLU A 310 13.24 -23.96 -4.30
N ALA A 311 14.04 -24.88 -4.87
CA ALA A 311 15.34 -25.26 -4.30
C ALA A 311 16.32 -24.07 -4.21
N ALA A 312 16.18 -23.06 -5.07
CA ALA A 312 16.98 -21.83 -5.04
C ALA A 312 16.37 -20.71 -4.16
N GLY A 313 15.33 -21.03 -3.37
CA GLY A 313 14.63 -20.11 -2.48
C GLY A 313 13.70 -19.13 -3.19
N VAL A 314 13.34 -19.39 -4.45
CA VAL A 314 12.36 -18.60 -5.20
C VAL A 314 11.02 -19.32 -5.19
N ARG A 315 10.04 -18.73 -4.50
CA ARG A 315 8.68 -19.26 -4.48
C ARG A 315 8.06 -19.24 -5.88
N VAL A 316 7.51 -20.36 -6.32
CA VAL A 316 6.74 -20.45 -7.56
C VAL A 316 5.27 -20.24 -7.22
N ILE A 317 4.71 -19.12 -7.66
CA ILE A 317 3.31 -18.75 -7.38
C ILE A 317 2.36 -19.72 -8.10
N GLY A 318 2.69 -20.05 -9.34
CA GLY A 318 1.81 -20.76 -10.24
C GLY A 318 2.32 -20.82 -11.68
N ALA A 319 1.44 -21.23 -12.59
CA ALA A 319 1.69 -21.25 -14.03
C ALA A 319 0.80 -20.23 -14.76
N TYR A 320 1.32 -19.72 -15.88
CA TYR A 320 0.61 -18.91 -16.86
C TYR A 320 0.50 -19.62 -18.21
N SER A 321 -0.65 -19.49 -18.87
CA SER A 321 -0.88 -19.96 -20.24
C SER A 321 -2.22 -19.44 -20.77
N TYR A 322 -2.44 -19.56 -22.08
CA TYR A 322 -3.77 -19.46 -22.69
C TYR A 322 -4.42 -20.84 -22.90
N VAL A 323 -5.76 -20.87 -23.02
CA VAL A 323 -6.60 -22.09 -23.00
C VAL A 323 -6.17 -23.14 -24.04
N PRO A 324 -6.18 -22.85 -25.36
CA PRO A 324 -5.75 -23.83 -26.36
C PRO A 324 -4.34 -24.41 -26.16
N TYR A 325 -3.44 -23.67 -25.53
CA TYR A 325 -2.09 -24.15 -25.27
C TYR A 325 -2.08 -25.17 -24.13
N TRP A 326 -2.67 -24.83 -22.98
CA TRP A 326 -2.65 -25.71 -21.81
C TRP A 326 -3.35 -27.04 -22.10
N GLU A 327 -4.48 -26.99 -22.80
CA GLU A 327 -5.29 -28.17 -23.14
C GLU A 327 -4.67 -29.02 -24.28
N GLY A 328 -3.94 -28.40 -25.21
CA GLY A 328 -3.54 -29.04 -26.46
C GLY A 328 -2.04 -29.17 -26.73
N LYS A 329 -1.19 -28.45 -25.99
CA LYS A 329 0.27 -28.38 -26.23
C LYS A 329 1.10 -28.90 -25.06
N ILE A 330 0.46 -29.32 -23.98
CA ILE A 330 1.15 -30.00 -22.88
C ILE A 330 1.02 -31.51 -23.05
N ALA A 331 2.18 -32.19 -23.02
CA ALA A 331 2.28 -33.64 -23.07
C ALA A 331 2.41 -34.24 -21.66
N PRO A 332 1.86 -35.44 -21.42
CA PRO A 332 1.12 -36.30 -22.37
C PRO A 332 -0.35 -35.89 -22.59
N GLY A 333 -0.83 -34.89 -21.87
CA GLY A 333 -2.17 -34.30 -21.97
C GLY A 333 -2.29 -33.15 -20.97
N GLU A 334 -3.47 -32.54 -20.90
CA GLU A 334 -3.74 -31.42 -19.98
C GLU A 334 -3.47 -31.81 -18.51
N PRO A 335 -2.45 -31.23 -17.86
CA PRO A 335 -2.14 -31.55 -16.47
C PRO A 335 -3.02 -30.74 -15.52
N ALA A 336 -3.26 -31.30 -14.32
CA ALA A 336 -3.89 -30.54 -13.24
C ALA A 336 -2.97 -29.40 -12.79
N THR A 337 -3.50 -28.18 -12.66
CA THR A 337 -2.69 -26.97 -12.39
C THR A 337 -2.35 -26.78 -10.92
N HIS A 338 -3.14 -27.37 -10.01
CA HIS A 338 -2.92 -27.31 -8.57
C HIS A 338 -1.52 -27.80 -8.13
N GLU A 339 -0.88 -28.70 -8.88
CA GLU A 339 0.48 -29.16 -8.56
C GLU A 339 1.55 -28.07 -8.77
N PHE A 340 1.23 -27.03 -9.55
CA PHE A 340 2.13 -25.91 -9.85
C PHE A 340 1.84 -24.66 -9.00
N GLY A 341 0.69 -24.62 -8.31
CA GLY A 341 0.28 -23.53 -7.44
C GLY A 341 -1.05 -22.92 -7.88
N ALA A 342 -1.05 -21.60 -8.09
CA ALA A 342 -2.18 -20.89 -8.67
C ALA A 342 -2.13 -20.87 -10.20
N PHE A 343 -3.21 -20.40 -10.82
CA PHE A 343 -3.27 -20.30 -12.28
C PHE A 343 -3.58 -18.88 -12.75
N TRP A 344 -2.76 -18.41 -13.70
CA TRP A 344 -2.87 -17.13 -14.39
C TRP A 344 -3.24 -17.40 -15.86
N VAL A 345 -4.45 -17.03 -16.29
CA VAL A 345 -4.91 -17.36 -17.65
C VAL A 345 -4.81 -16.15 -18.58
N ALA A 346 -4.42 -16.37 -19.84
CA ALA A 346 -4.60 -15.42 -20.93
C ALA A 346 -5.83 -15.74 -21.79
N ALA A 347 -6.67 -14.72 -22.02
CA ALA A 347 -7.81 -14.82 -22.93
C ALA A 347 -8.27 -13.43 -23.42
N TYR A 348 -7.94 -13.07 -24.66
CA TYR A 348 -8.08 -11.70 -25.16
C TYR A 348 -9.36 -11.42 -25.97
N GLY A 349 -10.08 -12.43 -26.44
CA GLY A 349 -11.33 -12.22 -27.19
C GLY A 349 -11.15 -11.22 -28.35
N SER A 350 -11.96 -10.15 -28.38
CA SER A 350 -11.84 -9.07 -29.38
C SER A 350 -10.57 -8.22 -29.26
N ASN A 351 -9.86 -8.32 -28.13
CA ASN A 351 -8.61 -7.63 -27.78
C ASN A 351 -8.62 -6.12 -28.15
N PRO A 352 -9.56 -5.34 -27.59
CA PRO A 352 -9.67 -3.92 -27.90
C PRO A 352 -8.54 -3.11 -27.26
N ASP A 353 -8.20 -2.01 -27.92
CA ASP A 353 -7.29 -1.00 -27.37
C ASP A 353 -8.01 -0.13 -26.31
N GLY A 354 -7.26 0.58 -25.50
CA GLY A 354 -7.79 1.56 -24.54
C GLY A 354 -7.15 1.47 -23.16
N SER A 355 -7.69 2.19 -22.18
CA SER A 355 -7.19 2.09 -20.80
C SER A 355 -7.49 0.72 -20.19
N PRO A 356 -6.68 0.22 -19.24
CA PRO A 356 -6.88 -1.08 -18.59
C PRO A 356 -8.32 -1.32 -18.13
N SER A 357 -8.90 -0.37 -17.38
CA SER A 357 -10.26 -0.48 -16.87
C SER A 357 -11.33 -0.53 -17.96
N GLN A 358 -11.14 0.18 -19.07
CA GLN A 358 -12.06 0.13 -20.21
C GLN A 358 -11.99 -1.22 -20.92
N VAL A 359 -10.78 -1.72 -21.15
CA VAL A 359 -10.56 -3.03 -21.75
C VAL A 359 -11.16 -4.12 -20.84
N TYR A 360 -10.93 -4.07 -19.52
CA TYR A 360 -11.50 -5.03 -18.56
C TYR A 360 -13.04 -5.04 -18.58
N ALA A 361 -13.65 -3.86 -18.51
CA ALA A 361 -15.10 -3.71 -18.55
C ALA A 361 -15.70 -4.20 -19.88
N ALA A 362 -15.07 -3.86 -21.01
CA ALA A 362 -15.49 -4.32 -22.34
C ALA A 362 -15.42 -5.85 -22.48
N ARG A 363 -14.60 -6.51 -21.66
CA ARG A 363 -14.44 -7.97 -21.64
C ARG A 363 -15.31 -8.67 -20.59
N GLY A 364 -16.21 -7.95 -19.93
CA GLY A 364 -17.18 -8.50 -18.98
C GLY A 364 -16.78 -8.37 -17.50
N GLY A 365 -15.60 -7.81 -17.21
CA GLY A 365 -15.13 -7.52 -15.85
C GLY A 365 -15.22 -8.73 -14.91
N ASP A 366 -15.72 -8.51 -13.69
CA ASP A 366 -15.85 -9.54 -12.65
C ASP A 366 -16.83 -10.67 -12.98
N ASN A 367 -17.68 -10.45 -13.99
CA ASN A 367 -18.68 -11.41 -14.46
C ASN A 367 -18.22 -12.15 -15.73
N ALA A 368 -17.00 -11.88 -16.20
CA ALA A 368 -16.44 -12.54 -17.37
C ALA A 368 -16.40 -14.07 -17.17
N ALA A 369 -16.78 -14.82 -18.22
CA ALA A 369 -16.81 -16.29 -18.17
C ALA A 369 -15.41 -16.89 -17.94
N GLN A 370 -14.36 -16.16 -18.31
CA GLN A 370 -12.96 -16.50 -18.11
C GLN A 370 -12.63 -16.84 -16.64
N TRP A 371 -13.24 -16.13 -15.68
CA TRP A 371 -13.08 -16.41 -14.26
C TRP A 371 -13.64 -17.75 -13.81
N ASN A 372 -14.53 -18.35 -14.60
CA ASN A 372 -15.20 -19.61 -14.30
C ASN A 372 -14.79 -20.75 -15.22
N TYR A 373 -13.86 -20.50 -16.15
CA TYR A 373 -13.32 -21.54 -17.03
C TYR A 373 -12.12 -22.20 -16.32
N PRO A 374 -12.22 -23.47 -15.88
CA PRO A 374 -11.09 -24.15 -15.27
C PRO A 374 -10.05 -24.51 -16.32
N LEU A 375 -8.76 -24.32 -16.01
CA LEU A 375 -7.65 -24.92 -16.76
C LEU A 375 -6.90 -25.85 -15.81
N GLY A 376 -6.71 -27.09 -16.23
CA GLY A 376 -6.13 -28.13 -15.38
C GLY A 376 -6.93 -28.33 -14.09
N ASN A 377 -8.26 -28.33 -14.17
CA ASN A 377 -9.17 -28.47 -13.03
C ASN A 377 -9.15 -27.35 -11.98
N GLN A 378 -8.52 -26.20 -12.26
CA GLN A 378 -8.47 -25.05 -11.36
C GLN A 378 -9.03 -23.80 -12.02
N LYS A 379 -9.83 -23.03 -11.29
CA LYS A 379 -10.24 -21.70 -11.73
C LYS A 379 -9.07 -20.71 -11.62
N PRO A 380 -8.89 -19.81 -12.59
CA PRO A 380 -7.82 -18.82 -12.53
C PRO A 380 -8.04 -17.84 -11.38
N VAL A 381 -6.94 -17.44 -10.74
CA VAL A 381 -6.93 -16.35 -9.74
C VAL A 381 -6.52 -15.02 -10.37
N LEU A 382 -5.81 -15.10 -11.50
CA LEU A 382 -5.31 -13.97 -12.28
C LEU A 382 -5.71 -14.16 -13.75
N TRP A 383 -6.10 -13.07 -14.40
CA TRP A 383 -6.52 -13.09 -15.81
C TRP A 383 -5.84 -11.95 -16.58
N GLN A 384 -5.04 -12.31 -17.59
CA GLN A 384 -4.57 -11.38 -18.61
C GLN A 384 -5.66 -11.22 -19.67
N TYR A 385 -6.30 -10.05 -19.65
CA TYR A 385 -7.53 -9.79 -20.41
C TYR A 385 -7.30 -8.97 -21.68
N GLY A 386 -6.08 -8.51 -21.94
CA GLY A 386 -5.74 -7.83 -23.19
C GLY A 386 -4.25 -7.58 -23.30
N SER A 387 -3.80 -7.34 -24.54
CA SER A 387 -2.40 -7.08 -24.87
C SER A 387 -2.16 -5.76 -25.63
N LYS A 388 -3.22 -4.97 -25.81
CA LYS A 388 -3.20 -3.73 -26.58
C LYS A 388 -3.57 -2.48 -25.76
N ALA A 389 -3.51 -2.59 -24.45
CA ALA A 389 -3.88 -1.47 -23.61
C ALA A 389 -2.85 -0.35 -23.70
N GLU A 390 -3.31 0.89 -23.53
CA GLU A 390 -2.43 2.03 -23.31
C GLU A 390 -2.20 2.20 -21.81
N VAL A 391 -0.96 2.04 -21.37
CA VAL A 391 -0.56 2.19 -19.97
C VAL A 391 0.73 2.99 -19.88
N ALA A 392 0.75 3.97 -19.00
CA ALA A 392 1.90 4.82 -18.73
C ALA A 392 2.46 5.55 -19.98
N GLY A 393 1.64 5.70 -21.01
CA GLY A 393 2.02 6.31 -22.30
C GLY A 393 2.68 5.33 -23.28
N PHE A 394 2.64 4.04 -22.98
CA PHE A 394 3.02 2.96 -23.88
C PHE A 394 1.75 2.32 -24.43
N ALA A 395 1.74 2.04 -25.73
CA ALA A 395 0.76 1.16 -26.36
C ALA A 395 1.22 -0.30 -26.23
N ASP A 396 0.33 -1.24 -26.59
CA ASP A 396 0.63 -2.68 -26.62
C ASP A 396 1.17 -3.20 -25.27
N VAL A 397 0.48 -2.83 -24.19
CA VAL A 397 0.78 -3.29 -22.83
C VAL A 397 -0.20 -4.38 -22.42
N ASP A 398 0.35 -5.48 -21.90
CA ASP A 398 -0.42 -6.57 -21.32
C ASP A 398 -1.04 -6.17 -19.98
N VAL A 399 -2.35 -6.39 -19.87
CA VAL A 399 -3.15 -5.96 -18.72
C VAL A 399 -3.84 -7.12 -18.04
N ASN A 400 -3.79 -7.10 -16.72
CA ASN A 400 -4.20 -8.18 -15.83
C ASN A 400 -5.20 -7.71 -14.80
N ALA A 401 -6.10 -8.62 -14.42
CA ALA A 401 -6.96 -8.48 -13.27
C ALA A 401 -6.67 -9.63 -12.30
N PHE A 402 -6.64 -9.33 -11.01
CA PHE A 402 -6.63 -10.30 -9.92
C PHE A 402 -7.98 -10.27 -9.22
N ARG A 403 -8.61 -11.43 -9.06
CA ARG A 403 -9.93 -11.53 -8.41
C ARG A 403 -9.80 -11.64 -6.90
N GLY A 404 -9.45 -10.53 -6.26
CA GLY A 404 -9.42 -10.37 -4.82
C GLY A 404 -8.95 -8.99 -4.40
N THR A 405 -8.68 -8.82 -3.11
CA THR A 405 -8.08 -7.59 -2.57
C THR A 405 -6.57 -7.55 -2.79
N ARG A 406 -5.96 -6.40 -2.53
CA ARG A 406 -4.50 -6.25 -2.55
C ARG A 406 -3.84 -7.14 -1.48
N GLU A 407 -4.47 -7.28 -0.33
CA GLU A 407 -4.04 -8.14 0.76
C GLU A 407 -4.10 -9.62 0.35
N ASP A 408 -5.16 -10.02 -0.36
CA ASP A 408 -5.27 -11.39 -0.90
C ASP A 408 -4.17 -11.68 -1.93
N LEU A 409 -3.83 -10.71 -2.80
CA LEU A 409 -2.71 -10.87 -3.73
C LEU A 409 -1.37 -10.94 -2.98
N GLN A 410 -1.17 -10.10 -1.95
CA GLN A 410 0.02 -10.17 -1.10
C GLN A 410 0.15 -11.53 -0.40
N ALA A 411 -0.96 -12.08 0.09
CA ALA A 411 -1.04 -13.42 0.68
C ALA A 411 -0.65 -14.50 -0.34
N LEU A 412 -1.19 -14.42 -1.57
CA LEU A 412 -0.86 -15.34 -2.67
C LEU A 412 0.65 -15.30 -3.01
N ILE A 413 1.21 -14.09 -3.15
CA ILE A 413 2.62 -13.86 -3.45
C ILE A 413 3.52 -14.47 -2.37
N THR A 414 3.19 -14.23 -1.10
CA THR A 414 4.01 -14.65 0.04
C THR A 414 3.77 -16.09 0.48
N GLY A 415 2.64 -16.70 0.09
CA GLY A 415 2.20 -17.99 0.60
C GLY A 415 1.69 -17.95 2.04
N LYS A 416 1.50 -16.76 2.62
CA LYS A 416 1.01 -16.58 4.00
C LYS A 416 -0.48 -16.24 3.98
N PRO A 417 -1.32 -16.87 4.82
CA PRO A 417 -2.74 -16.56 4.87
C PRO A 417 -3.00 -15.11 5.31
N THR A 418 -4.02 -14.47 4.72
CA THR A 418 -4.54 -13.17 5.14
C THR A 418 -5.21 -13.30 6.50
N LEU A 419 -4.68 -12.64 7.54
CA LEU A 419 -5.40 -12.46 8.81
C LEU A 419 -6.62 -11.59 8.54
N LYS A 420 -7.83 -12.11 8.75
CA LYS A 420 -9.06 -11.35 8.48
C LYS A 420 -9.17 -10.22 9.51
N LYS A 421 -9.58 -9.04 9.05
CA LYS A 421 -9.74 -7.83 9.88
C LYS A 421 -10.70 -8.00 11.07
N GLU A 422 -11.58 -9.01 11.01
CA GLU A 422 -12.47 -9.41 12.11
C GLU A 422 -11.71 -10.05 13.30
N GLU A 423 -10.49 -10.58 13.10
CA GLU A 423 -9.61 -11.04 14.19
C GLU A 423 -8.73 -9.92 14.79
N LEU A 424 -8.65 -8.75 14.13
CA LEU A 424 -7.83 -7.61 14.57
C LEU A 424 -8.57 -6.64 15.51
N GLU A 425 -9.91 -6.71 15.57
CA GLU A 425 -10.69 -6.13 16.65
C GLU A 425 -10.60 -7.10 17.84
N LEU A 426 -9.59 -6.93 18.70
CA LEU A 426 -9.53 -7.71 19.94
C LEU A 426 -10.86 -7.58 20.66
N SER A 427 -11.54 -8.71 20.85
CA SER A 427 -12.79 -8.72 21.60
C SER A 427 -12.54 -8.11 22.99
N ASN A 428 -13.58 -7.56 23.62
CA ASN A 428 -13.46 -7.07 25.01
C ASN A 428 -12.90 -8.15 25.96
N ILE A 429 -13.06 -9.44 25.61
CA ILE A 429 -12.49 -10.57 26.33
C ILE A 429 -10.97 -10.62 26.13
N ASP A 430 -10.46 -10.42 24.91
CA ASP A 430 -9.03 -10.47 24.62
C ASP A 430 -8.28 -9.25 25.16
N GLN A 431 -8.89 -8.05 25.09
CA GLN A 431 -8.34 -6.87 25.78
C GLN A 431 -8.25 -7.09 27.30
N LYS A 432 -9.27 -7.71 27.89
CA LYS A 432 -9.30 -8.04 29.32
C LYS A 432 -8.27 -9.12 29.67
N ARG A 433 -8.08 -10.14 28.81
CA ARG A 433 -7.08 -11.20 29.00
C ARG A 433 -5.65 -10.66 28.87
N ILE A 434 -5.40 -9.78 27.91
CA ILE A 434 -4.11 -9.10 27.76
C ILE A 434 -3.85 -8.21 28.97
N LYS A 435 -4.84 -7.45 29.42
CA LYS A 435 -4.71 -6.64 30.64
C LYS A 435 -4.42 -7.53 31.85
N LEU A 436 -5.14 -8.62 32.05
CA LEU A 436 -4.90 -9.55 33.16
C LEU A 436 -3.49 -10.18 33.06
N THR A 437 -3.02 -10.52 31.87
CA THR A 437 -1.68 -11.06 31.65
C THR A 437 -0.61 -10.00 31.94
N LEU A 438 -0.80 -8.77 31.50
CA LEU A 438 0.08 -7.65 31.80
C LEU A 438 0.08 -7.32 33.30
N ASP A 439 -1.07 -7.35 33.97
CA ASP A 439 -1.17 -7.15 35.43
C ASP A 439 -0.39 -8.27 36.16
N GLN A 440 -0.46 -9.53 35.70
CA GLN A 440 0.34 -10.62 36.26
C GLN A 440 1.85 -10.40 36.08
N LEU A 441 2.29 -9.84 34.95
CA LEU A 441 3.71 -9.68 34.62
C LEU A 441 4.33 -8.38 35.17
N ALA A 442 3.60 -7.26 35.14
CA ALA A 442 4.10 -5.92 35.46
C ALA A 442 3.81 -5.47 36.90
N GLY A 443 2.91 -6.17 37.60
CA GLY A 443 2.40 -5.77 38.91
C GLY A 443 1.14 -4.90 38.82
N PRO A 444 0.44 -4.66 39.95
CA PRO A 444 -0.88 -4.04 39.97
C PRO A 444 -0.84 -2.50 39.84
N GLY A 445 0.35 -1.90 39.79
CA GLY A 445 0.50 -0.44 39.76
C GLY A 445 0.15 0.16 38.41
N THR A 446 -0.66 1.21 38.40
CA THR A 446 -0.92 2.04 37.21
C THR A 446 -0.70 3.52 37.50
N ASN A 447 -0.30 4.28 36.48
CA ASN A 447 -0.15 5.73 36.58
C ASN A 447 -1.51 6.44 36.43
N SER A 448 -1.53 7.76 36.51
CA SER A 448 -2.76 8.57 36.39
C SER A 448 -3.48 8.46 35.03
N LYS A 449 -2.86 7.84 34.03
CA LYS A 449 -3.45 7.55 32.71
C LYS A 449 -3.92 6.09 32.58
N GLY A 450 -3.77 5.29 33.64
CA GLY A 450 -4.13 3.87 33.64
C GLY A 450 -3.10 2.96 32.99
N GLU A 451 -1.89 3.45 32.69
CA GLU A 451 -0.80 2.66 32.11
C GLU A 451 -0.04 1.93 33.23
N PRO A 452 0.41 0.67 33.01
CA PRO A 452 1.15 -0.09 34.03
C PRO A 452 2.47 0.60 34.40
N THR A 453 2.80 0.65 35.69
CA THR A 453 4.02 1.28 36.18
C THR A 453 5.24 0.35 36.19
N PHE A 454 5.06 -0.93 35.86
CA PHE A 454 6.11 -1.97 35.83
C PHE A 454 6.94 -2.06 37.12
N ASN A 455 6.33 -1.74 38.25
CA ASN A 455 6.97 -1.77 39.57
C ASN A 455 6.99 -3.18 40.18
N GLY A 456 6.45 -4.17 39.47
CA GLY A 456 6.38 -5.55 39.92
C GLY A 456 5.41 -5.75 41.09
N TRP A 457 5.40 -6.95 41.64
CA TRP A 457 4.61 -7.28 42.83
C TRP A 457 5.47 -7.14 44.09
N SER A 458 4.98 -6.39 45.07
CA SER A 458 5.61 -6.36 46.40
C SER A 458 5.50 -7.74 47.05
N PHE A 459 6.63 -8.29 47.50
CA PHE A 459 6.70 -9.59 48.17
C PHE A 459 5.76 -9.66 49.38
N ASP A 460 5.79 -8.66 50.26
CA ASP A 460 4.94 -8.64 51.46
C ASP A 460 3.45 -8.55 51.10
N SER A 461 3.10 -7.83 50.03
CA SER A 461 1.72 -7.73 49.57
C SER A 461 1.21 -9.04 48.97
N VAL A 462 2.04 -9.74 48.18
CA VAL A 462 1.71 -11.06 47.63
C VAL A 462 1.63 -12.10 48.76
N LEU A 463 2.56 -12.06 49.72
CA LEU A 463 2.58 -12.98 50.85
C LEU A 463 1.33 -12.84 51.71
N ALA A 464 0.90 -11.61 52.00
CA ALA A 464 -0.32 -11.35 52.76
C ALA A 464 -1.56 -11.87 52.01
N ALA A 465 -1.65 -11.63 50.70
CA ALA A 465 -2.74 -12.14 49.87
C ALA A 465 -2.75 -13.68 49.83
N ALA A 466 -1.58 -14.30 49.66
CA ALA A 466 -1.40 -15.75 49.62
C ALA A 466 -1.79 -16.42 50.94
N LYS A 467 -1.31 -15.90 52.09
CA LYS A 467 -1.69 -16.40 53.43
C LYS A 467 -3.20 -16.29 53.68
N LYS A 468 -3.83 -15.20 53.24
CA LYS A 468 -5.28 -14.99 53.36
C LYS A 468 -6.06 -16.03 52.54
N LYS A 469 -5.66 -16.29 51.30
CA LYS A 469 -6.29 -17.31 50.45
C LYS A 469 -6.08 -18.72 50.98
N GLN A 470 -4.88 -19.02 51.47
CA GLN A 470 -4.55 -20.30 52.08
C GLN A 470 -5.41 -20.56 53.32
N ALA A 471 -5.60 -19.56 54.20
CA ALA A 471 -6.49 -19.66 55.36
C ALA A 471 -7.97 -19.83 54.96
N ALA A 472 -8.37 -19.30 53.81
CA ALA A 472 -9.71 -19.46 53.25
C ALA A 472 -9.87 -20.71 52.35
N ASN A 473 -8.86 -21.58 52.30
CA ASN A 473 -8.83 -22.79 51.47
C ASN A 473 -9.13 -22.54 49.98
N SER A 474 -8.72 -21.36 49.47
CA SER A 474 -8.90 -20.92 48.09
C SER A 474 -7.67 -21.25 47.24
N GLY A 475 -7.86 -21.38 45.92
CA GLY A 475 -6.75 -21.61 44.99
C GLY A 475 -5.72 -20.47 44.98
N LEU A 476 -4.43 -20.83 44.89
CA LEU A 476 -3.29 -19.92 44.87
C LEU A 476 -2.71 -19.81 43.46
N THR A 477 -2.21 -18.64 43.07
CA THR A 477 -1.44 -18.48 41.84
C THR A 477 -0.01 -18.99 42.02
N MET A 478 0.71 -19.26 40.92
CA MET A 478 2.11 -19.70 40.98
C MET A 478 3.02 -18.72 41.74
N VAL A 479 2.79 -17.41 41.55
CA VAL A 479 3.54 -16.35 42.25
C VAL A 479 3.22 -16.36 43.75
N GLU A 480 1.95 -16.55 44.12
CA GLU A 480 1.53 -16.67 45.53
C GLU A 480 2.11 -17.92 46.21
N MET A 481 2.14 -19.06 45.51
CA MET A 481 2.77 -20.30 46.00
C MET A 481 4.28 -20.15 46.17
N LEU A 482 4.94 -19.51 45.21
CA LEU A 482 6.38 -19.23 45.26
C LEU A 482 6.73 -18.35 46.47
N VAL A 483 5.97 -17.28 46.69
CA VAL A 483 6.18 -16.35 47.82
C VAL A 483 5.93 -17.04 49.18
N LEU A 484 4.91 -17.89 49.29
CA LEU A 484 4.68 -18.71 50.50
C LEU A 484 5.82 -19.69 50.77
N ASN A 485 6.36 -20.32 49.72
CA ASN A 485 7.49 -21.23 49.84
C ASN A 485 8.76 -20.50 50.31
N ILE A 486 9.02 -19.32 49.75
CA ILE A 486 10.17 -18.47 50.16
C ILE A 486 10.02 -18.04 51.63
N ASP A 487 8.82 -17.66 52.07
CA ASP A 487 8.54 -17.27 53.47
C ASP A 487 8.69 -18.45 54.45
N ALA A 488 8.20 -19.65 54.07
CA ALA A 488 8.29 -20.86 54.88
C ALA A 488 9.74 -21.35 55.09
N GLN A 489 10.65 -21.04 54.16
CA GLN A 489 12.05 -21.41 54.26
C GLN A 489 12.91 -20.42 55.08
N GLY A 490 12.35 -19.28 55.51
CA GLY A 490 13.08 -18.28 56.31
C GLY A 490 14.23 -17.56 55.57
N LYS A 491 14.39 -17.78 54.26
CA LYS A 491 15.51 -17.29 53.44
C LYS A 491 15.25 -15.90 52.82
N ARG A 492 14.71 -14.92 53.56
CA ARG A 492 14.40 -13.58 53.01
C ARG A 492 15.62 -12.82 52.44
N ALA A 493 16.85 -13.13 52.90
CA ALA A 493 18.07 -12.42 52.50
C ALA A 493 18.89 -13.11 51.39
N ASP A 494 18.77 -14.44 51.22
CA ASP A 494 19.52 -15.21 50.21
C ASP A 494 18.66 -15.63 48.99
N ALA A 495 17.40 -15.18 48.95
CA ALA A 495 16.39 -15.63 47.99
C ALA A 495 16.54 -15.08 46.56
N THR A 496 17.45 -14.15 46.29
CA THR A 496 17.57 -13.59 44.93
C THR A 496 18.24 -14.57 43.97
N ASP A 497 19.35 -15.22 44.32
CA ASP A 497 20.13 -16.03 43.36
C ASP A 497 19.56 -17.42 43.11
N GLU A 498 19.06 -18.09 44.15
CA GLU A 498 18.50 -19.45 44.02
C GLU A 498 17.11 -19.41 43.36
N ALA A 499 16.31 -18.37 43.64
CA ALA A 499 15.04 -18.15 42.97
C ALA A 499 15.22 -17.65 41.53
N LEU A 500 16.19 -16.76 41.26
CA LEU A 500 16.55 -16.38 39.88
C LEU A 500 17.04 -17.59 39.08
N ARG A 501 17.82 -18.48 39.71
CA ARG A 501 18.30 -19.71 39.05
C ARG A 501 17.15 -20.68 38.75
N ALA A 502 16.24 -20.93 39.69
CA ALA A 502 15.07 -21.78 39.46
C ALA A 502 14.09 -21.17 38.43
N LEU A 503 13.95 -19.85 38.43
CA LEU A 503 13.15 -19.12 37.43
C LEU A 503 13.81 -19.21 36.05
N ASN A 504 15.13 -19.07 35.98
CA ASN A 504 15.90 -19.15 34.73
C ASN A 504 15.92 -20.59 34.17
N GLU A 505 16.01 -21.61 35.02
CA GLU A 505 15.84 -23.02 34.65
C GLU A 505 14.41 -23.27 34.12
N SER A 506 13.39 -22.71 34.78
CA SER A 506 11.98 -22.81 34.32
C SER A 506 11.72 -22.07 32.99
N PHE A 507 12.32 -20.90 32.78
CA PHE A 507 12.26 -20.18 31.51
C PHE A 507 13.03 -20.90 30.40
N THR A 508 14.14 -21.55 30.72
CA THR A 508 14.90 -22.38 29.77
C THR A 508 14.08 -23.59 29.32
N GLU A 509 13.38 -24.26 30.23
CA GLU A 509 12.46 -25.35 29.89
C GLU A 509 11.23 -24.86 29.10
N LEU A 510 10.72 -23.67 29.40
CA LEU A 510 9.65 -23.05 28.60
C LEU A 510 10.12 -22.74 27.17
N ILE A 511 11.34 -22.21 27.00
CA ILE A 511 11.94 -21.94 25.68
C ILE A 511 12.13 -23.25 24.91
N LYS A 512 12.57 -24.33 25.57
CA LYS A 512 12.65 -25.67 24.97
C LYS A 512 11.28 -26.17 24.55
N ALA A 513 10.26 -26.07 25.41
CA ALA A 513 8.90 -26.49 25.10
C ALA A 513 8.30 -25.72 23.91
N VAL A 514 8.55 -24.41 23.83
CA VAL A 514 8.14 -23.56 22.69
C VAL A 514 8.94 -23.93 21.43
N GLY A 515 10.23 -24.25 21.56
CA GLY A 515 11.06 -24.76 20.47
C GLY A 515 10.54 -26.08 19.91
N ILE A 516 10.16 -27.02 20.77
CA ILE A 516 9.54 -28.29 20.40
C ILE A 516 8.19 -28.06 19.72
N LEU A 517 7.38 -27.13 20.23
CA LEU A 517 6.11 -26.74 19.60
C LEU A 517 6.32 -26.16 18.20
N ASN A 518 7.30 -25.28 18.01
CA ASN A 518 7.65 -24.73 16.70
C ASN A 518 8.16 -25.82 15.74
N GLN A 519 9.02 -26.72 16.20
CA GLN A 519 9.49 -27.84 15.39
C GLN A 519 8.37 -28.82 15.03
N THR A 520 7.41 -29.01 15.93
CA THR A 520 6.21 -29.84 15.68
C THR A 520 5.29 -29.17 14.65
N VAL A 521 5.13 -27.84 14.72
CA VAL A 521 4.37 -27.05 13.74
C VAL A 521 5.07 -27.04 12.38
N GLU A 522 6.40 -26.95 12.33
CA GLU A 522 7.20 -27.05 11.10
C GLU A 522 7.10 -28.46 10.49
N ALA A 523 7.20 -29.52 11.30
CA ALA A 523 7.06 -30.91 10.84
C ALA A 523 5.64 -31.20 10.28
N LEU A 524 4.60 -30.61 10.89
CA LEU A 524 3.22 -30.69 10.40
C LEU A 524 2.98 -29.86 9.14
N ALA A 525 3.72 -28.76 8.95
CA ALA A 525 3.65 -27.93 7.74
C ALA A 525 4.35 -28.59 6.53
N ASP A 526 5.37 -29.42 6.77
CA ASP A 526 6.14 -30.13 5.74
C ASP A 526 5.63 -31.56 5.43
N ASN A 527 4.52 -31.99 6.04
CA ASN A 527 3.85 -33.28 5.82
C ASN A 527 4.80 -34.51 5.96
N LYS A 528 5.66 -34.49 6.98
CA LYS A 528 6.46 -35.66 7.41
C LYS A 528 5.94 -36.19 8.74
N ASP A 529 6.02 -37.50 8.93
CA ASP A 529 5.61 -38.14 10.18
C ASP A 529 6.42 -37.58 11.38
N PRO A 530 5.76 -37.33 12.53
CA PRO A 530 6.41 -36.77 13.70
C PRO A 530 7.50 -37.72 14.23
N ILE A 531 8.67 -37.17 14.54
CA ILE A 531 9.77 -37.92 15.15
C ILE A 531 9.41 -38.22 16.61
N SER A 532 9.53 -39.49 17.00
CA SER A 532 9.29 -39.99 18.36
C SER A 532 10.17 -39.28 19.39
N PRO A 533 9.65 -38.94 20.59
CA PRO A 533 10.33 -38.13 21.60
C PRO A 533 11.42 -38.88 22.40
N GLU A 534 12.11 -39.85 21.82
CA GLU A 534 13.31 -40.45 22.40
C GLU A 534 14.51 -40.10 21.53
N VAL A 535 15.53 -39.47 22.15
CA VAL A 535 16.71 -38.77 21.60
C VAL A 535 16.43 -37.27 21.47
N GLN A 536 16.79 -36.39 22.41
CA GLN A 536 17.92 -36.39 23.35
C GLN A 536 17.62 -35.49 24.55
#